data_AF-A0A5A7X9M4-F1
#
_entry.id   AF-A0A5A7X9M4-F1
#
_cell.length_a   1.000
_cell.length_b   1.000
_cell.length_c   1.000
_cell.angle_alpha   90.00
_cell.angle_beta   90.00
_cell.angle_gamma   90.00
#
_symmetry.space_group_name_H-M   'P 1'
#
loop_
_entity.id
_entity.type
_entity.pdbx_description
1 polymer ?
#
loop_
_entity_poly.entity_id
_entity_poly.type
_entity_poly.pdbx_seq_one_letter_code
_entity_poly.pdbx_strand_id
1 'polypeptide(L)'
;DADQDAITASIKEVAAQVQTYVPGYRLLNEPQFDPPSVHSGGYALVTVFVEVEGAGDYLPPYAGNLDIMTAAATKVGEEIAKEVLAATTGGHA
;
A
#
# COMPACT_ATOMS: atom_id res chain seq x y z
N ASP A 1 24.30 1.13 -9.00
CA ASP A 1 23.84 0.36 -7.83
C ASP A 1 22.58 1.01 -7.31
N ALA A 2 21.65 0.24 -6.75
CA ALA A 2 20.41 0.79 -6.20
C ALA A 2 20.61 1.11 -4.72
N ASP A 3 20.10 2.26 -4.27
CA ASP A 3 20.14 2.66 -2.86
C ASP A 3 19.07 1.86 -2.08
N GLN A 4 19.51 0.83 -1.37
CA GLN A 4 18.63 -0.08 -0.63
C GLN A 4 17.95 0.61 0.55
N ASP A 5 18.61 1.59 1.19
CA ASP A 5 18.04 2.33 2.31
C ASP A 5 16.91 3.24 1.81
N ALA A 6 17.13 3.93 0.69
CA ALA A 6 16.09 4.76 0.06
C ALA A 6 14.88 3.92 -0.40
N ILE A 7 15.12 2.74 -0.99
CA ILE A 7 14.04 1.82 -1.40
C ILE A 7 13.27 1.31 -0.17
N THR A 8 13.98 0.93 0.89
CA THR A 8 13.36 0.46 2.14
C THR A 8 12.49 1.54 2.77
N ALA A 9 12.99 2.78 2.83
CA ALA A 9 12.22 3.91 3.33
C ALA A 9 10.95 4.15 2.50
N SER A 10 11.05 4.11 1.16
CA SER A 10 9.90 4.26 0.27
C SER A 10 8.85 3.15 0.46
N ILE A 11 9.27 1.89 0.58
CA ILE A 11 8.35 0.76 0.82
C ILE A 11 7.63 0.93 2.15
N LYS A 12 8.34 1.32 3.22
CA LYS A 12 7.76 1.57 4.55
C LYS A 12 6.77 2.73 4.53
N GLU A 13 7.09 3.79 3.80
CA GLU A 13 6.19 4.93 3.62
C GLU A 13 4.89 4.51 2.93
N VAL A 14 4.99 3.77 1.82
CA VAL A 14 3.82 3.26 1.09
C VAL A 14 3.00 2.31 1.97
N ALA A 15 3.64 1.40 2.71
CA ALA A 15 2.92 0.51 3.63
C ALA A 15 2.14 1.31 4.70
N ALA A 16 2.74 2.36 5.27
CA ALA A 16 2.07 3.25 6.22
C ALA A 16 0.92 4.03 5.58
N GLN A 17 1.07 4.47 4.32
CA GLN A 17 -0.01 5.11 3.58
C GLN A 17 -1.18 4.15 3.33
N VAL A 18 -0.91 2.89 2.93
CA VAL A 18 -1.94 1.86 2.74
C VAL A 18 -2.67 1.56 4.05
N GLN A 19 -1.94 1.52 5.18
CA GLN A 19 -2.52 1.31 6.51
C GLN A 19 -3.55 2.37 6.91
N THR A 20 -3.51 3.58 6.32
CA THR A 20 -4.51 4.63 6.60
C THR A 20 -5.92 4.26 6.17
N TYR A 21 -6.06 3.32 5.23
CA TYR A 21 -7.36 2.81 4.78
C TYR A 21 -7.51 1.29 4.94
N VAL A 22 -6.42 0.52 5.12
CA VAL A 22 -6.45 -0.92 5.41
C VAL A 22 -5.55 -1.21 6.62
N PRO A 23 -6.04 -1.05 7.86
CA PRO A 23 -5.19 -1.15 9.06
C PRO A 23 -4.46 -2.49 9.23
N GLY A 24 -5.03 -3.58 8.70
CA GLY A 24 -4.43 -4.92 8.73
C GLY A 24 -3.36 -5.18 7.66
N TYR A 25 -3.07 -4.22 6.76
CA TYR A 25 -1.98 -4.31 5.80
C TYR A 25 -0.63 -4.15 6.50
N ARG A 26 0.24 -5.17 6.49
CA ARG A 26 1.53 -5.12 7.18
C ARG A 26 2.64 -5.83 6.44
N LEU A 27 3.86 -5.31 6.56
CA LEU A 27 5.06 -6.01 6.14
C LEU A 27 5.33 -7.16 7.12
N LEU A 28 5.56 -8.36 6.59
CA LEU A 28 5.94 -9.53 7.41
C LEU A 28 7.43 -9.53 7.75
N ASN A 29 8.25 -8.96 6.87
CA ASN A 29 9.70 -8.86 7.00
C ASN A 29 10.16 -7.51 6.44
N GLU A 30 11.39 -7.12 6.79
CA GLU A 30 12.09 -6.06 6.05
C GLU A 30 12.24 -6.44 4.57
N PRO A 31 12.24 -5.48 3.63
CA PRO A 31 12.51 -5.75 2.22
C PRO A 31 13.81 -6.55 2.05
N GLN A 32 13.74 -7.67 1.33
CA GLN A 32 14.89 -8.54 1.10
C GLN A 32 15.54 -8.19 -0.24
N PHE A 33 16.85 -7.98 -0.24
CA PHE A 33 17.61 -7.61 -1.45
C PHE A 33 18.54 -8.73 -1.86
N ASP A 34 18.40 -9.17 -3.12
CA ASP A 34 19.21 -10.23 -3.70
C ASP A 34 20.09 -9.68 -4.82
N PRO A 35 21.39 -10.02 -4.87
CA PRO A 35 22.26 -9.65 -5.99
C PRO A 35 21.87 -10.40 -7.28
N PRO A 36 22.37 -9.96 -8.44
CA PRO A 36 22.24 -10.70 -9.69
C PRO A 36 22.62 -12.18 -9.57
N SER A 37 21.75 -13.07 -10.02
CA SER A 37 21.96 -14.51 -9.99
C SER A 37 21.44 -15.18 -11.26
N VAL A 38 21.81 -16.44 -11.49
CA VAL A 38 21.24 -17.25 -12.58
C VAL A 38 19.73 -17.45 -12.41
N HIS A 39 19.25 -17.52 -11.15
CA HIS A 39 17.83 -17.70 -10.84
C HIS A 39 17.01 -16.44 -11.15
N SER A 40 17.60 -15.27 -10.96
CA SER A 40 16.99 -13.98 -11.30
C SER A 40 17.29 -13.53 -12.73
N GLY A 41 17.88 -14.38 -13.59
CA GLY A 41 18.21 -14.02 -14.97
C GLY A 41 19.25 -12.90 -15.10
N GLY A 42 20.10 -12.72 -14.09
CA GLY A 42 21.12 -11.67 -14.05
C GLY A 42 20.65 -10.33 -13.48
N TYR A 43 19.45 -10.25 -12.89
CA TYR A 43 18.94 -9.04 -12.26
C TYR A 43 19.12 -9.05 -10.74
N ALA A 44 19.46 -7.90 -10.16
CA ALA A 44 19.26 -7.67 -8.73
C ALA A 44 17.76 -7.53 -8.45
N LEU A 45 17.28 -8.03 -7.31
CA LEU A 45 15.86 -8.03 -6.96
C LEU A 45 15.63 -7.49 -5.55
N VAL A 46 14.43 -6.93 -5.35
CA VAL A 46 13.87 -6.66 -4.02
C VAL A 46 12.59 -7.48 -3.86
N THR A 47 12.48 -8.22 -2.76
CA THR A 47 11.30 -9.02 -2.42
C THR A 47 10.61 -8.43 -1.19
N VAL A 48 9.30 -8.19 -1.28
CA VAL A 48 8.49 -7.62 -0.19
C VAL A 48 7.40 -8.61 0.18
N PHE A 49 7.36 -9.02 1.45
CA PHE A 49 6.34 -9.91 1.99
C PHE A 49 5.32 -9.10 2.77
N VAL A 50 4.04 -9.23 2.38
CA VAL A 50 2.93 -8.51 3.02
C VAL A 50 1.84 -9.48 3.43
N GLU A 51 1.21 -9.19 4.56
CA GLU A 51 -0.06 -9.79 4.96
C GLU A 51 -1.14 -8.72 4.96
N VAL A 52 -2.35 -9.12 4.57
CA VAL A 52 -3.53 -8.26 4.57
C VAL A 52 -4.61 -8.95 5.39
N GLU A 53 -4.82 -8.44 6.59
CA GLU A 53 -5.95 -8.82 7.44
C GLU A 53 -7.10 -7.84 7.20
N GLY A 54 -8.30 -8.36 6.96
CA GLY A 54 -9.50 -7.54 6.75
C GLY A 54 -10.05 -6.98 8.06
N ALA A 55 -10.73 -5.83 7.99
CA ALA A 55 -11.29 -5.12 9.13
C ALA A 55 -12.38 -5.90 9.90
N GLY A 56 -13.02 -6.88 9.26
CA GLY A 56 -14.05 -7.70 9.91
C GLY A 56 -15.46 -7.10 9.90
N ASP A 57 -15.69 -6.03 9.13
CA ASP A 57 -16.96 -5.27 9.16
C ASP A 57 -18.19 -6.09 8.73
N TYR A 58 -18.01 -6.99 7.76
CA TYR A 58 -19.03 -7.91 7.27
C TYR A 58 -18.42 -9.27 6.92
N LEU A 59 -17.28 -9.25 6.24
CA LEU A 59 -16.49 -10.43 5.92
C LEU A 59 -15.60 -10.81 7.12
N PRO A 60 -15.25 -12.09 7.30
CA PRO A 60 -14.33 -12.50 8.36
C PRO A 60 -12.92 -11.92 8.14
N PRO A 61 -12.09 -11.77 9.20
CA PRO A 61 -10.78 -11.10 9.10
C PRO A 61 -9.80 -11.72 8.08
N TYR A 62 -9.90 -13.02 7.80
CA TYR A 62 -9.05 -13.67 6.80
C TYR A 62 -9.39 -13.27 5.34
N ALA A 63 -10.51 -12.59 5.12
CA ALA A 63 -10.95 -12.14 3.80
C ALA A 63 -10.33 -10.80 3.40
N GLY A 64 -9.09 -10.53 3.81
CA GLY A 64 -8.39 -9.26 3.54
C GLY A 64 -8.21 -8.95 2.05
N ASN A 65 -8.25 -9.97 1.19
CA ASN A 65 -8.24 -9.80 -0.27
C ASN A 65 -9.49 -9.09 -0.81
N LEU A 66 -10.64 -9.26 -0.15
CA LEU A 66 -11.88 -8.55 -0.50
C LEU A 66 -11.92 -7.20 0.19
N ASP A 67 -11.54 -7.17 1.47
CA ASP A 67 -11.56 -5.98 2.30
C ASP A 67 -10.66 -4.86 1.74
N ILE A 68 -9.46 -5.21 1.23
CA ILE A 68 -8.56 -4.25 0.59
C ILE A 68 -9.16 -3.60 -0.65
N MET A 69 -9.98 -4.33 -1.42
CA MET A 69 -10.65 -3.79 -2.59
C MET A 69 -11.72 -2.77 -2.19
N THR A 70 -12.53 -3.09 -1.19
CA THR A 70 -13.60 -2.21 -0.71
C THR A 70 -13.05 -0.99 0.03
N ALA A 71 -12.03 -1.15 0.86
CA ALA A 71 -11.35 -0.06 1.54
C ALA A 71 -10.68 0.91 0.55
N ALA A 72 -10.02 0.39 -0.50
CA ALA A 72 -9.45 1.22 -1.55
C ALA A 72 -10.53 1.98 -2.32
N ALA A 73 -11.65 1.33 -2.68
CA ALA A 73 -12.77 1.98 -3.34
C ALA A 73 -13.37 3.13 -2.50
N THR A 74 -13.54 2.91 -1.19
CA THR A 74 -13.98 3.94 -0.24
C THR A 74 -13.01 5.12 -0.21
N LYS A 75 -11.71 4.84 -0.03
CA LYS A 75 -10.67 5.88 0.01
C LYS A 75 -10.64 6.72 -1.27
N VAL A 76 -10.72 6.09 -2.45
CA VAL A 76 -10.79 6.79 -3.73
C VAL A 76 -12.04 7.67 -3.81
N GLY A 77 -13.20 7.17 -3.41
CA GLY A 77 -14.44 7.94 -3.37
C GLY A 77 -14.34 9.17 -2.46
N GLU A 78 -13.74 9.02 -1.28
CA GLU A 78 -13.50 10.12 -0.34
C GLU A 78 -12.57 11.19 -0.91
N GLU A 79 -11.45 10.81 -1.54
CA GLU A 79 -10.52 11.78 -2.13
C GLU A 79 -11.14 12.54 -3.31
N ILE A 80 -11.92 11.87 -4.17
CA ILE A 80 -12.68 12.54 -5.23
C ILE A 80 -13.67 13.54 -4.63
N ALA A 81 -14.41 13.15 -3.59
CA ALA A 81 -15.37 14.03 -2.93
C ALA A 81 -14.68 15.26 -2.32
N LYS A 82 -13.53 15.09 -1.65
CA LYS A 82 -12.73 16.19 -1.10
C LYS A 82 -12.29 17.17 -2.19
N GLU A 83 -11.78 16.67 -3.31
CA GLU A 83 -11.31 17.50 -4.42
C GLU A 83 -12.47 18.30 -5.04
N VAL A 84 -13.62 17.67 -5.28
CA VAL A 84 -14.81 18.34 -5.82
C VAL A 84 -15.33 19.42 -4.86
N LEU A 85 -15.38 19.14 -3.56
CA LEU A 85 -15.83 20.10 -2.55
C LEU A 85 -14.86 21.28 -2.40
N ALA A 86 -13.55 21.03 -2.46
CA ALA A 86 -12.52 22.08 -2.44
C ALA A 86 -12.62 22.99 -3.68
N ALA A 87 -12.82 22.41 -4.87
CA ALA A 87 -13.01 23.18 -6.11
C ALA A 87 -14.28 24.04 -6.08
N THR A 88 -15.37 23.54 -5.48
CA THR A 88 -16.65 24.26 -5.40
C THR A 88 -16.58 25.44 -4.40
N THR A 89 -15.81 25.30 -3.32
CA THR A 89 -15.63 26.34 -2.30
C THR A 89 -14.61 27.40 -2.69
N GLY A 90 -13.61 27.07 -3.51
CA GLY A 90 -12.61 28.02 -4.03
C GLY A 90 -13.12 28.94 -5.16
N GLY A 91 -14.24 28.63 -5.81
CA GLY A 91 -14.81 29.42 -6.91
C GLY A 91 -15.71 30.59 -6.51
N HIS A 92 -15.88 30.88 -5.21
CA HIS A 92 -16.73 31.94 -4.68
C HIS A 92 -15.95 33.08 -4.00
N ALA A 93 -14.63 33.17 -4.22
CA ALA A 93 -13.78 34.28 -3.78
C ALA A 93 -13.43 35.22 -4.93
#